data_AF-A0A432UU48-F1
#
_entry.id   AF-A0A432UU48-F1
#
_cell.length_a   1.000
_cell.length_b   1.000
_cell.length_c   1.000
_cell.angle_alpha   90.00
_cell.angle_beta   90.00
_cell.angle_gamma   90.00
#
_symmetry.space_group_name_H-M   'P 1'
#
loop_
_entity.id
_entity.type
_entity.pdbx_description
1 polymer ?
#
loop_
_entity_poly.entity_id
_entity_poly.type
_entity_poly.pdbx_seq_one_letter_code
_entity_poly.pdbx_strand_id
1 'polypeptide(L)'
;LVNLEGLGIRDMVAFEDKLYLLSGPINNIPNIYHVHAWNGKTHLTPLPYLKTLDRPLAKPEALVVNRLSDESSLLFWVGQDGLKNGGIKLLD
;
A
#
# COMPACT_ATOMS: atom_id res chain seq x y z
N LEU A 1 10.18 13.18 4.18
CA LEU A 1 9.33 12.74 5.32
C LEU A 1 7.89 12.66 4.84
N VAL A 2 7.17 11.58 5.15
CA VAL A 2 5.75 11.43 4.80
C VAL A 2 4.96 11.12 6.07
N ASN A 3 3.84 11.82 6.28
CA ASN A 3 2.94 11.56 7.40
C ASN A 3 1.90 10.50 6.98
N LEU A 4 2.02 9.31 7.57
CA LEU A 4 1.11 8.18 7.39
C LEU A 4 0.29 7.89 8.65
N GLU A 5 0.06 8.91 9.49
CA GLU A 5 -0.78 8.85 10.69
C GLU A 5 -0.34 7.78 11.71
N GLY A 6 0.98 7.60 11.85
CA GLY A 6 1.56 6.60 12.76
C GLY A 6 1.71 5.19 12.18
N LEU A 7 1.31 4.98 10.92
CA LEU A 7 1.60 3.75 10.18
C LEU A 7 3.03 3.76 9.63
N GLY A 8 3.61 2.56 9.49
CA GLY A 8 4.91 2.35 8.86
C GLY A 8 4.76 1.95 7.39
N ILE A 9 5.78 2.24 6.58
CA ILE A 9 5.87 1.73 5.21
C ILE A 9 6.20 0.24 5.26
N ARG A 10 5.39 -0.58 4.57
CA ARG A 10 5.54 -2.04 4.45
C ARG A 10 6.20 -2.41 3.14
N ASP A 11 5.76 -1.78 2.07
CA ASP A 11 6.38 -1.89 0.75
C ASP A 11 6.21 -0.58 -0.03
N MET A 12 7.02 -0.39 -1.06
CA MET A 12 6.93 0.74 -1.98
C MET A 12 7.20 0.33 -3.42
N VAL A 13 6.43 0.89 -4.34
CA VAL A 13 6.61 0.71 -5.78
C VAL A 13 6.78 2.07 -6.44
N ALA A 14 7.89 2.24 -7.15
CA ALA A 14 8.07 3.39 -8.03
C ALA A 14 7.31 3.16 -9.35
N PHE A 15 6.55 4.15 -9.77
CA PHE A 15 5.78 4.09 -10.99
C PHE A 15 5.76 5.48 -11.64
N GLU A 16 6.55 5.61 -12.69
CA GLU A 16 6.77 6.85 -13.44
C GLU A 16 7.15 8.05 -12.55
N ASP A 17 6.18 8.89 -12.19
CA ASP A 17 6.36 10.17 -11.49
C ASP A 17 6.12 10.09 -9.98
N LYS A 18 5.63 8.95 -9.46
CA LYS A 18 5.29 8.80 -8.04
C LYS A 18 5.65 7.44 -7.47
N LEU A 19 5.62 7.38 -6.15
CA LEU A 19 5.78 6.20 -5.34
C LEU A 19 4.40 5.79 -4.84
N TYR A 20 4.03 4.53 -5.03
CA TYR A 20 2.91 3.94 -4.34
C TYR A 20 3.41 3.26 -3.07
N LEU A 21 2.84 3.65 -1.94
CA LEU A 21 3.23 3.17 -0.62
C LEU A 21 2.16 2.25 -0.07
N LEU A 22 2.55 1.06 0.35
CA LEU A 22 1.74 0.23 1.24
C LEU A 22 2.11 0.61 2.68
N SER A 23 1.18 1.20 3.42
CA SER A 23 1.35 1.53 4.84
C SER A 23 0.57 0.55 5.72
N GLY A 24 1.05 0.29 6.94
CA GLY A 24 0.37 -0.59 7.89
C GLY A 24 0.87 -0.43 9.34
N PRO A 25 0.21 -1.08 10.32
CA PRO A 25 0.50 -0.93 11.74
C PRO A 25 1.88 -1.44 12.07
N ILE A 26 2.66 -0.71 12.87
CA ILE A 26 3.97 -1.19 13.33
C ILE A 26 3.81 -2.43 14.24
N ASN A 27 2.80 -2.40 15.12
CA ASN A 27 2.56 -3.42 16.16
C ASN A 27 1.25 -4.20 15.93
N ASN A 28 1.01 -4.76 14.74
CA ASN A 28 -0.13 -5.63 14.35
C ASN A 28 -1.58 -5.16 14.70
N ILE A 29 -1.74 -4.03 15.38
CA ILE A 29 -2.99 -3.45 15.87
C ILE A 29 -2.89 -1.93 15.64
N PRO A 30 -3.87 -1.30 14.98
CA PRO A 30 -5.00 -1.92 14.27
C PRO A 30 -4.55 -2.69 13.02
N ASN A 31 -5.18 -3.82 12.69
CA ASN A 31 -4.88 -4.61 11.49
C ASN A 31 -5.47 -3.95 10.22
N ILE A 32 -4.94 -2.77 9.86
CA ILE A 32 -5.39 -1.93 8.73
C ILE A 32 -4.20 -1.53 7.87
N TYR A 33 -4.37 -1.56 6.56
CA TYR A 33 -3.31 -1.15 5.62
C TYR A 33 -3.89 -0.20 4.60
N HIS A 34 -3.09 0.75 4.12
CA HIS A 34 -3.50 1.69 3.10
C HIS A 34 -2.51 1.73 1.95
N VAL A 35 -3.02 1.99 0.75
CA VAL A 35 -2.20 2.36 -0.40
C VAL A 35 -2.26 3.87 -0.57
N HIS A 36 -1.11 4.52 -0.68
CA HIS A 36 -1.01 5.95 -0.92
C HIS A 36 -0.20 6.24 -2.19
N ALA A 37 -0.47 7.37 -2.85
CA ALA A 37 0.43 7.91 -3.86
C ALA A 37 1.25 9.06 -3.27
N TRP A 38 2.57 8.98 -3.41
CA TRP A 38 3.52 9.93 -2.87
C TRP A 38 4.53 10.39 -3.92
N ASN A 39 4.71 11.69 -4.09
CA ASN A 39 5.65 12.25 -5.08
C ASN A 39 7.10 12.37 -4.56
N GLY A 40 7.43 11.72 -3.45
CA GLY A 40 8.77 11.77 -2.84
C GLY A 40 9.10 13.06 -2.07
N LYS A 41 8.23 14.09 -2.11
CA LYS A 41 8.45 15.35 -1.40
C LYS A 41 7.97 15.27 0.04
N THR A 42 8.55 16.07 0.93
CA THR A 42 8.09 16.10 2.31
C THR A 42 6.61 16.50 2.41
N HIS A 43 5.84 15.69 3.14
CA HIS A 43 4.41 15.89 3.36
C HIS A 43 4.12 15.80 4.86
N LEU A 44 3.75 16.92 5.47
CA LEU A 44 3.54 17.04 6.93
C LEU A 44 2.08 16.78 7.33
N THR A 45 1.14 17.05 6.42
CA THR A 45 -0.26 16.62 6.55
C THR A 45 -0.39 15.13 6.25
N PRO A 46 -1.40 14.43 6.79
CA PRO A 46 -1.69 13.05 6.41
C PRO A 46 -1.81 12.89 4.89
N LEU A 47 -1.11 11.90 4.34
CA LEU A 47 -1.21 11.58 2.92
C LEU A 47 -2.53 10.82 2.66
N PRO A 48 -3.36 11.23 1.68
CA PRO A 48 -4.64 10.57 1.42
C PRO A 48 -4.44 9.11 0.99
N TYR A 49 -5.38 8.25 1.37
CA TYR A 49 -5.43 6.85 0.97
C TYR A 49 -6.18 6.69 -0.36
N LEU A 50 -5.64 5.87 -1.25
CA LEU A 50 -6.28 5.44 -2.50
C LEU A 50 -7.13 4.19 -2.29
N LYS A 51 -6.63 3.27 -1.45
CA LYS A 51 -7.28 1.99 -1.10
C LYS A 51 -7.01 1.68 0.37
N THR A 52 -7.92 0.93 0.97
CA THR A 52 -7.83 0.43 2.35
C THR A 52 -8.04 -1.07 2.37
N LEU A 53 -7.19 -1.77 3.12
CA LEU A 53 -7.34 -3.19 3.42
C LEU A 53 -7.66 -3.31 4.90
N ASP A 54 -8.92 -3.53 5.20
CA ASP A 54 -9.35 -3.78 6.57
C ASP A 54 -9.26 -5.27 6.91
N ARG A 55 -8.62 -5.57 8.05
CA ARG A 55 -8.53 -6.92 8.62
C ARG A 55 -8.05 -7.98 7.63
N PRO A 56 -6.90 -7.78 6.95
CA PRO A 56 -6.37 -8.80 6.05
C PRO A 56 -6.12 -10.11 6.79
N LEU A 57 -6.42 -11.24 6.14
CA LEU A 57 -6.27 -12.59 6.69
C LEU A 57 -4.80 -12.95 7.01
N ALA A 58 -3.88 -12.30 6.32
CA ALA A 58 -2.45 -12.52 6.36
C ALA A 58 -1.75 -11.16 6.20
N LYS A 59 -0.53 -11.03 6.73
CA LYS A 59 0.18 -9.73 6.78
C LYS A 59 0.57 -9.28 5.37
N PRO A 60 0.06 -8.14 4.87
CA PRO A 60 0.53 -7.53 3.63
C PRO A 60 2.02 -7.17 3.71
N GLU A 61 2.82 -7.65 2.76
CA GLU A 61 4.27 -7.41 2.69
C GLU A 61 4.75 -7.04 1.29
N ALA A 62 3.89 -7.12 0.27
CA ALA A 62 4.24 -6.72 -1.09
C ALA A 62 3.10 -5.95 -1.74
N LEU A 63 3.44 -4.96 -2.56
CA LEU A 63 2.56 -4.18 -3.40
C LEU A 63 2.99 -4.35 -4.86
N VAL A 64 2.02 -4.53 -5.75
CA VAL A 64 2.24 -4.42 -7.20
C VAL A 64 1.22 -3.44 -7.74
N VAL A 65 1.68 -2.54 -8.59
CA VAL A 65 0.83 -1.56 -9.27
C VAL A 65 0.86 -1.88 -10.75
N ASN A 66 -0.31 -2.04 -11.35
CA ASN A 66 -0.44 -2.30 -12.78
C ASN A 66 -1.35 -1.24 -13.41
N ARG A 67 -0.96 -0.73 -14.58
CA ARG A 67 -1.74 0.24 -15.34
C ARG A 67 -2.52 -0.49 -16.43
N LEU A 68 -3.84 -0.37 -16.40
CA LEU A 68 -4.69 -0.68 -17.54
C LEU A 68 -4.58 0.45 -18.56
N SER A 69 -5.16 0.31 -19.76
CA SER A 69 -4.93 1.14 -20.96
C SER A 69 -4.78 2.68 -20.80
N ASP A 70 -5.24 3.30 -19.71
CA ASP A 70 -5.02 4.71 -19.36
C ASP A 70 -4.49 4.92 -17.92
N GLU A 71 -3.89 6.09 -17.66
CA GLU A 71 -3.33 6.44 -16.33
C GLU A 71 -4.35 6.43 -15.19
N SER A 72 -5.63 6.62 -15.52
CA SER A 72 -6.74 6.61 -14.57
C SER A 72 -7.09 5.22 -14.05
N SER A 73 -6.68 4.16 -14.75
CA SER A 73 -7.09 2.79 -14.46
C SER A 73 -5.93 1.99 -13.87
N LEU A 74 -5.67 2.18 -12.57
CA LEU A 74 -4.64 1.45 -11.84
C LEU A 74 -5.24 0.28 -11.06
N LEU A 75 -4.63 -0.89 -11.19
CA LEU A 75 -4.89 -2.06 -10.37
C LEU A 75 -3.79 -2.19 -9.33
N PHE A 76 -4.20 -2.33 -8.07
CA PHE A 76 -3.29 -2.58 -6.96
C PHE A 76 -3.40 -4.04 -6.55
N TRP A 77 -2.28 -4.74 -6.45
CA TRP A 77 -2.24 -6.11 -5.95
C TRP A 77 -1.40 -6.14 -4.69
N VAL A 78 -1.82 -6.92 -3.71
CA VAL A 78 -1.08 -7.09 -2.47
C VAL A 78 -0.71 -8.54 -2.27
N GLY A 79 0.59 -8.78 -2.06
CA GLY A 79 1.12 -10.03 -1.56
C GLY A 79 1.00 -10.08 -0.05
N GLN A 80 0.44 -11.16 0.48
CA GLN A 80 0.30 -11.39 1.91
C GLN A 80 1.19 -12.56 2.35
N ASP A 81 1.89 -12.41 3.48
CA ASP A 81 2.72 -13.44 4.09
C ASP A 81 1.85 -14.57 4.69
N GLY A 82 2.18 -15.83 4.41
CA GLY A 82 1.39 -16.98 4.86
C GLY A 82 2.13 -18.31 4.85
N LEU A 83 1.70 -19.22 5.72
CA LEU A 83 2.32 -20.53 5.99
C LEU A 83 2.43 -21.50 4.78
N LYS A 84 1.79 -21.22 3.64
CA LYS A 84 1.75 -22.11 2.46
C LYS A 84 1.86 -21.40 1.11
N ASN A 85 2.79 -20.43 1.01
CA ASN A 85 3.07 -19.56 -0.15
C ASN A 85 2.15 -18.34 -0.20
N GLY A 86 2.77 -17.16 -0.10
CA GLY A 86 2.10 -15.88 -0.09
C GLY A 86 1.12 -15.74 -1.26
N GLY A 87 -0.11 -15.38 -0.94
CA GLY A 87 -1.14 -15.12 -1.94
C GLY A 87 -1.03 -13.68 -2.42
N ILE A 88 -0.98 -13.49 -3.74
CA ILE A 88 -1.16 -12.18 -4.36
C ILE A 88 -2.65 -12.02 -4.66
N LYS A 89 -3.26 -10.93 -4.19
CA LYS A 89 -4.68 -10.63 -4.41
C LYS A 89 -4.85 -9.23 -4.97
N LEU A 90 -5.80 -9.07 -5.88
CA LEU A 90 -6.24 -7.76 -6.36
C LEU A 90 -6.95 -7.01 -5.23
N LEU A 91 -6.68 -5.71 -5.14
CA LEU A 91 -7.38 -4.75 -4.31
C LEU A 91 -8.42 -4.01 -5.16
N ASP A 92 -9.64 -4.54 -5.13
CA ASP A 92 -10.82 -3.90 -5.71
C ASP A 92 -11.44 -2.89 -4.74
#